data_AF-A0A3A8LEG5-F1
#
_entry.id   AF-A0A3A8LEG5-F1
#
_cell.length_a   1.000
_cell.length_b   1.000
_cell.length_c   1.000
_cell.angle_alpha   90.00
_cell.angle_beta   90.00
_cell.angle_gamma   90.00
#
_symmetry.space_group_name_H-M   'P 1'
#
loop_
_entity.id
_entity.type
_entity.pdbx_description
1 polymer ?
#
loop_
_entity_poly.entity_id
_entity_poly.type
_entity_poly.pdbx_seq_one_letter_code
_entity_poly.pdbx_strand_id
1 'polypeptide(L)'
;MELVELRERLEQFSLPTGVLMRNGRLPADNLPEDTEHEDLLTKLLQKARQDAPEDFTKGNDYSRFCKRLGALNSELERLVDETWKAFLSELPQANENLLEDIATIPGQSQSVRQVRQLKSELQASSVRAPRTDSDFKAILERAEALRAGLADLSDTHYPQAVRQFLRASQQPGGAALVLLTKDVHQWLESRGLLDRIRLRWFEGTGGRRP
;
A
#
# COMPACT_ATOMS: atom_id res chain seq x y z
N MET A 1 2.55 14.01 -30.27
CA MET A 1 2.92 14.20 -28.86
C MET A 1 3.69 15.48 -28.77
N GLU A 2 3.07 16.52 -28.24
CA GLU A 2 3.66 17.85 -28.13
C GLU A 2 4.63 17.90 -26.94
N LEU A 3 5.67 18.72 -27.01
CA LEU A 3 6.67 18.88 -25.94
C LEU A 3 6.04 19.24 -24.59
N VAL A 4 4.91 19.95 -24.63
CA VAL A 4 4.11 20.31 -23.45
C VAL A 4 3.61 19.06 -22.73
N GLU A 5 3.05 18.09 -23.45
CA GLU A 5 2.57 16.83 -22.88
C GLU A 5 3.70 16.03 -22.24
N LEU A 6 4.88 16.01 -22.87
CA LEU A 6 6.06 15.34 -22.33
C LEU A 6 6.60 16.01 -21.07
N ARG A 7 6.58 17.34 -21.01
CA ARG A 7 6.95 18.10 -19.81
C ARG A 7 5.97 17.84 -18.68
N GLU A 8 4.67 17.88 -18.95
CA GLU A 8 3.64 17.64 -17.93
C GLU A 8 3.75 16.24 -17.35
N ARG A 9 3.99 15.22 -18.19
CA ARG A 9 4.27 13.85 -17.72
C ARG A 9 5.56 13.78 -16.89
N LEU A 10 6.60 14.51 -17.27
CA LEU A 10 7.84 14.55 -16.49
C LEU A 10 7.59 15.14 -15.10
N GLU A 11 6.86 16.25 -15.01
CA GLU A 11 6.49 16.85 -13.71
C GLU A 11 5.56 15.95 -12.88
N GLN A 12 4.73 15.14 -13.54
CA GLN A 12 3.86 14.17 -12.87
C GLN A 12 4.64 13.08 -12.14
N PHE A 13 5.74 12.58 -12.70
CA PHE A 13 6.50 11.45 -12.15
C PHE A 13 7.82 11.83 -11.46
N SER A 14 8.46 12.94 -11.86
CA SER A 14 9.70 13.41 -11.20
C SER A 14 9.47 13.82 -9.74
N LEU A 15 8.33 14.44 -9.42
CA LEU A 15 8.00 14.84 -8.05
C LEU A 15 7.84 13.63 -7.12
N PRO A 16 6.99 12.62 -7.42
CA PRO A 16 6.93 11.39 -6.64
C PRO A 16 8.26 10.65 -6.56
N THR A 17 9.01 10.57 -7.66
CA THR A 17 10.33 9.95 -7.67
C THR A 17 11.23 10.60 -6.62
N GLY A 18 11.33 11.93 -6.61
CA GLY A 18 12.14 12.66 -5.63
C GLY A 18 11.68 12.44 -4.19
N VAL A 19 10.38 12.41 -3.92
CA VAL A 19 9.83 12.13 -2.58
C VAL A 19 10.18 10.72 -2.15
N LEU A 20 9.93 9.71 -3.00
CA LEU A 20 10.22 8.31 -2.69
C LEU A 20 11.72 8.08 -2.46
N MET A 21 12.60 8.73 -3.22
CA MET A 21 14.04 8.68 -2.99
C MET A 21 14.46 9.29 -1.66
N ARG A 22 14.02 10.51 -1.35
CA ARG A 22 14.36 11.19 -0.07
C ARG A 22 13.87 10.42 1.15
N ASN A 23 12.79 9.67 1.00
CA ASN A 23 12.23 8.81 2.04
C ASN A 23 12.74 7.36 1.97
N GLY A 24 13.81 7.10 1.22
CA GLY A 24 14.51 5.81 1.18
C GLY A 24 13.72 4.67 0.54
N ARG A 25 12.67 4.97 -0.22
CA ARG A 25 11.81 3.98 -0.90
C ARG A 25 12.31 3.62 -2.28
N LEU A 26 13.01 4.55 -2.95
CA LEU A 26 13.63 4.31 -4.25
C LEU A 26 15.16 4.52 -4.16
N PRO A 27 15.98 3.49 -4.44
CA PRO A 27 17.43 3.64 -4.53
C PRO A 27 17.83 4.59 -5.66
N ALA A 28 18.89 5.39 -5.46
CA ALA A 28 19.41 6.28 -6.49
C ALA A 28 19.90 5.53 -7.74
N ASP A 29 20.43 4.32 -7.54
CA ASP A 29 20.94 3.46 -8.62
C ASP A 29 19.84 2.94 -9.57
N ASN A 30 18.57 3.08 -9.18
CA ASN A 30 17.44 2.70 -10.02
C ASN A 30 16.97 3.84 -10.94
N LEU A 31 17.55 5.04 -10.82
CA LEU A 31 17.27 6.11 -11.76
C LEU A 31 17.92 5.79 -13.12
N PRO A 32 17.22 6.04 -14.24
CA PRO A 32 17.85 5.96 -15.55
C PRO A 32 18.98 6.99 -15.62
N GLU A 33 20.22 6.51 -15.79
CA GLU A 33 21.36 7.36 -16.12
C GLU A 33 21.11 7.97 -17.51
N ASP A 34 21.10 9.30 -17.60
CA ASP A 34 20.73 9.93 -18.85
C ASP A 34 21.53 11.18 -19.23
N THR A 35 22.85 11.03 -19.18
CA THR A 35 23.81 12.03 -19.68
C THR A 35 23.54 12.43 -21.13
N GLU A 36 22.98 11.54 -21.95
CA GLU A 36 22.70 11.82 -23.35
C GLU A 36 21.41 12.65 -23.55
N HIS A 37 20.45 12.61 -22.63
CA HIS A 37 19.34 13.58 -22.63
C HIS A 37 19.83 15.01 -22.34
N GLU A 38 20.77 15.17 -21.40
CA GLU A 38 21.38 16.47 -21.08
C GLU A 38 22.14 17.04 -22.28
N ASP A 39 22.88 16.19 -23.00
CA ASP A 39 23.57 16.56 -24.24
C ASP A 39 22.59 17.00 -25.33
N LEU A 40 21.50 16.26 -25.53
CA LEU A 40 20.47 16.60 -26.52
C LEU A 40 19.74 17.89 -26.14
N LEU A 41 19.42 18.09 -24.87
CA LEU A 41 18.82 19.33 -24.37
C LEU A 41 19.75 20.52 -24.62
N THR A 42 21.05 20.36 -24.35
CA THR A 42 22.05 21.41 -24.56
C THR A 42 22.15 21.77 -26.05
N LYS A 43 22.20 20.78 -26.93
CA LYS A 43 22.20 20.98 -28.39
C LYS A 43 20.92 21.68 -28.88
N LEU A 44 19.77 21.32 -28.31
CA LEU A 44 18.50 21.96 -28.63
C LEU A 44 18.47 23.42 -28.13
N LEU A 45 18.84 23.69 -26.88
CA LEU A 45 18.91 25.06 -26.35
C LEU A 45 19.89 25.93 -27.16
N GLN A 46 20.98 25.37 -27.64
CA GLN A 46 21.92 26.06 -28.53
C GLN A 46 21.28 26.40 -29.88
N LYS A 47 20.58 25.44 -30.52
CA LYS A 47 19.84 25.69 -31.77
C LYS A 47 18.74 26.72 -31.60
N ALA A 48 17.95 26.65 -30.52
CA ALA A 48 16.89 27.61 -30.23
C ALA A 48 17.41 29.06 -30.05
N ARG A 49 18.68 29.23 -29.66
CA ARG A 49 19.34 30.55 -29.56
C ARG A 49 19.88 31.06 -30.89
N GLN A 50 20.12 30.18 -31.86
CA GLN A 50 20.77 30.49 -33.13
C GLN A 50 19.77 30.57 -34.30
N ASP A 51 18.69 29.78 -34.26
CA ASP A 51 17.70 29.64 -35.32
C ASP A 51 16.41 30.42 -35.01
N ALA A 52 15.62 30.71 -36.06
CA ALA A 52 14.28 31.27 -35.89
C ALA A 52 13.36 30.28 -35.12
N PRO A 53 12.43 30.76 -34.27
CA PRO A 53 11.61 29.90 -33.38
C PRO A 53 10.82 28.79 -34.09
N GLU A 54 10.53 28.99 -35.39
CA GLU A 54 9.63 28.16 -36.20
C GLU A 54 10.31 26.91 -36.78
N ASP A 55 11.65 26.89 -36.82
CA ASP A 55 12.44 25.78 -37.37
C ASP A 55 13.08 24.90 -36.29
N PHE A 56 13.05 25.35 -35.03
CA PHE A 56 13.59 24.62 -33.88
C PHE A 56 12.99 23.21 -33.69
N THR A 57 11.71 23.04 -34.03
CA THR A 57 10.99 21.76 -33.93
C THR A 57 11.23 20.84 -35.14
N LYS A 58 11.86 21.35 -36.20
CA LYS A 58 12.13 20.62 -37.44
C LYS A 58 13.53 20.04 -37.40
N GLY A 59 13.66 18.80 -36.95
CA GLY A 59 14.94 18.11 -36.98
C GLY A 59 14.98 16.76 -36.29
N ASN A 60 15.99 15.97 -36.67
CA ASN A 60 16.26 14.65 -36.07
C ASN A 60 16.58 14.77 -34.57
N ASP A 61 17.27 15.84 -34.14
CA ASP A 61 17.62 16.05 -32.73
C ASP A 61 16.38 16.30 -31.86
N TYR A 62 15.42 17.10 -32.35
CA TYR A 62 14.14 17.33 -31.66
C TYR A 62 13.33 16.04 -31.54
N SER A 63 13.20 15.28 -32.64
CA SER A 63 12.51 13.98 -32.61
C SER A 63 13.18 12.98 -31.67
N ARG A 64 14.51 12.91 -31.67
CA ARG A 64 15.29 12.06 -30.76
C ARG A 64 15.07 12.47 -29.31
N PHE A 65 15.15 13.76 -29.00
CA PHE A 65 14.87 14.29 -27.67
C PHE A 65 13.46 13.92 -27.19
N CYS A 66 12.43 14.15 -28.00
CA CYS A 66 11.05 13.81 -27.63
C CYS A 66 10.86 12.29 -27.39
N LYS A 67 11.46 11.44 -28.23
CA LYS A 67 11.41 9.97 -28.04
C LYS A 67 12.07 9.56 -26.74
N ARG A 68 13.23 10.14 -26.46
CA ARG A 68 14.00 9.91 -25.25
C ARG A 68 13.26 10.35 -24.01
N LEU A 69 12.79 11.60 -23.99
CA LEU A 69 11.99 12.13 -22.89
C LEU A 69 10.72 11.31 -22.67
N GLY A 70 10.11 10.79 -23.74
CA GLY A 70 9.02 9.82 -23.65
C GLY A 70 9.42 8.51 -22.96
N ALA A 71 10.58 7.95 -23.31
CA ALA A 71 11.11 6.75 -22.66
C ALA A 71 11.45 6.99 -21.18
N LEU A 72 12.08 8.13 -20.86
CA LEU A 72 12.34 8.55 -19.48
C LEU A 72 11.05 8.66 -18.67
N ASN A 73 10.01 9.30 -19.21
CA ASN A 73 8.71 9.38 -18.56
C ASN A 73 8.10 8.00 -18.29
N SER A 74 8.17 7.08 -19.25
CA SER A 74 7.69 5.71 -19.06
C SER A 74 8.46 4.94 -17.99
N GLU A 75 9.78 5.15 -17.90
CA GLU A 75 10.61 4.50 -16.90
C GLU A 75 10.32 5.07 -15.49
N LEU A 76 10.21 6.39 -15.36
CA LEU A 76 9.82 7.04 -14.10
C LEU A 76 8.43 6.60 -13.64
N GLU A 77 7.47 6.54 -14.56
CA GLU A 77 6.11 6.03 -14.30
C GLU A 77 6.16 4.60 -13.74
N ARG A 78 6.91 3.71 -14.40
CA ARG A 78 7.10 2.32 -13.95
C ARG A 78 7.73 2.25 -12.56
N LEU A 79 8.82 2.98 -12.32
CA LEU A 79 9.53 3.00 -11.04
C LEU A 79 8.65 3.51 -9.91
N VAL A 80 7.92 4.60 -10.13
CA VAL A 80 6.99 5.17 -9.14
C VAL A 80 5.88 4.16 -8.84
N ASP A 81 5.27 3.56 -9.85
CA ASP A 81 4.17 2.61 -9.66
C ASP A 81 4.60 1.36 -8.92
N GLU A 82 5.73 0.76 -9.28
CA GLU A 82 6.26 -0.43 -8.62
C GLU A 82 6.64 -0.15 -7.17
N THR A 83 7.39 0.92 -6.94
CA THR A 83 7.84 1.33 -5.59
C THR A 83 6.66 1.70 -4.71
N TRP A 84 5.68 2.42 -5.26
CA TRP A 84 4.49 2.82 -4.54
C TRP A 84 3.64 1.61 -4.17
N LYS A 85 3.38 0.69 -5.11
CA LYS A 85 2.65 -0.56 -4.83
C LYS A 85 3.35 -1.41 -3.77
N ALA A 86 4.67 -1.53 -3.84
CA ALA A 86 5.45 -2.24 -2.82
C ALA A 86 5.27 -1.60 -1.44
N PHE A 87 5.41 -0.27 -1.34
CA PHE A 87 5.17 0.46 -0.10
C PHE A 87 3.74 0.29 0.43
N LEU A 88 2.72 0.38 -0.42
CA LEU A 88 1.33 0.19 -0.03
C LEU A 88 1.06 -1.21 0.54
N SER A 89 1.79 -2.22 0.08
CA SER A 89 1.68 -3.59 0.61
C SER A 89 2.23 -3.74 2.04
N GLU A 90 3.13 -2.85 2.46
CA GLU A 90 3.66 -2.80 3.83
C GLU A 90 2.73 -2.09 4.82
N LEU A 91 1.76 -1.31 4.31
CA LEU A 91 0.81 -0.58 5.14
C LEU A 91 -0.13 -1.52 5.90
N PRO A 92 -0.57 -1.12 7.11
CA PRO A 92 -1.46 -1.96 7.92
C PRO A 92 -2.76 -2.24 7.19
N GLN A 93 -3.09 -3.52 7.07
CA GLN A 93 -4.32 -4.00 6.45
C GLN A 93 -5.31 -4.42 7.53
N ALA A 94 -6.54 -3.91 7.45
CA ALA A 94 -7.63 -4.37 8.31
C ALA A 94 -8.52 -5.36 7.56
N ASN A 95 -8.63 -6.57 8.12
CA ASN A 95 -9.51 -7.62 7.62
C ASN A 95 -10.96 -7.28 7.96
N GLU A 96 -11.79 -7.06 6.94
CA GLU A 96 -13.17 -6.63 7.12
C GLU A 96 -14.03 -7.67 7.85
N ASN A 97 -13.82 -8.96 7.58
CA ASN A 97 -14.53 -10.04 8.25
C ASN A 97 -14.22 -10.03 9.76
N LEU A 98 -12.96 -9.80 10.13
CA LEU A 98 -12.56 -9.69 11.54
C LEU A 98 -13.17 -8.46 12.20
N LEU A 99 -13.23 -7.33 11.49
CA LEU A 99 -13.87 -6.12 12.01
C LEU A 99 -15.38 -6.32 12.23
N GLU A 100 -16.05 -7.03 11.32
CA GLU A 100 -17.47 -7.41 11.48
C GLU A 100 -17.68 -8.28 12.71
N ASP A 101 -16.83 -9.29 12.91
CA ASP A 101 -16.89 -10.16 14.09
C ASP A 101 -16.69 -9.34 15.38
N ILE A 102 -15.67 -8.46 15.43
CA ILE A 102 -15.42 -7.60 16.60
C ILE A 102 -16.55 -6.61 16.83
N ALA A 103 -17.18 -6.09 15.77
CA ALA A 103 -18.28 -5.13 15.90
C ALA A 103 -19.51 -5.72 16.62
N THR A 104 -19.65 -7.05 16.61
CA THR A 104 -20.73 -7.76 17.30
C THR A 104 -20.53 -7.83 18.81
N ILE A 105 -19.32 -7.54 19.29
CA ILE A 105 -19.00 -7.50 20.72
C ILE A 105 -19.57 -6.21 21.33
N PRO A 106 -20.39 -6.28 22.40
CA PRO A 106 -20.91 -5.09 23.07
C PRO A 106 -19.78 -4.15 23.51
N GLY A 107 -19.92 -2.86 23.17
CA GLY A 107 -18.92 -1.82 23.49
C GLY A 107 -17.80 -1.65 22.47
N GLN A 108 -17.62 -2.55 21.50
CA GLN A 108 -16.55 -2.46 20.49
C GLN A 108 -16.99 -1.81 19.17
N SER A 109 -18.29 -1.62 18.95
CA SER A 109 -18.83 -1.09 17.70
C SER A 109 -18.38 0.35 17.38
N GLN A 110 -17.97 1.13 18.38
CA GLN A 110 -17.39 2.47 18.15
C GLN A 110 -15.93 2.37 17.70
N SER A 111 -15.12 1.55 18.37
CA SER A 111 -13.71 1.31 18.04
C SER A 111 -13.56 0.73 16.62
N VAL A 112 -14.43 -0.22 16.24
CA VAL A 112 -14.44 -0.75 14.87
C VAL A 112 -14.79 0.31 13.84
N ARG A 113 -15.77 1.19 14.13
CA ARG A 113 -16.11 2.31 13.24
C ARG A 113 -14.93 3.25 13.03
N GLN A 114 -14.19 3.54 14.09
CA GLN A 114 -13.00 4.39 14.03
C GLN A 114 -11.89 3.75 13.16
N VAL A 115 -11.64 2.46 13.32
CA VAL A 115 -10.68 1.73 12.47
C VAL A 115 -11.10 1.69 11.00
N ARG A 116 -12.39 1.50 10.71
CA ARG A 116 -12.93 1.59 9.33
C ARG A 116 -12.73 2.98 8.73
N GLN A 117 -12.94 4.03 9.52
CA GLN A 117 -12.72 5.41 9.08
C GLN A 117 -11.24 5.64 8.75
N LEU A 118 -10.32 5.25 9.64
CA LEU A 118 -8.87 5.36 9.42
C LEU A 118 -8.41 4.59 8.18
N LYS A 119 -8.95 3.37 7.96
CA LYS A 119 -8.71 2.58 6.75
C LYS A 119 -9.14 3.33 5.50
N SER A 120 -10.35 3.88 5.49
CA SER A 120 -10.89 4.64 4.35
C SER A 120 -10.05 5.88 4.05
N GLU A 121 -9.66 6.64 5.07
CA GLU A 121 -8.81 7.82 4.92
C GLU A 121 -7.41 7.48 4.40
N LEU A 122 -6.82 6.39 4.89
CA LEU A 122 -5.54 5.89 4.38
C LEU A 122 -5.65 5.49 2.92
N GLN A 123 -6.70 4.75 2.55
CA GLN A 123 -6.95 4.35 1.16
C GLN A 123 -7.14 5.56 0.25
N ALA A 124 -7.94 6.55 0.66
CA ALA A 124 -8.19 7.76 -0.11
C ALA A 124 -6.92 8.59 -0.33
N SER A 125 -6.07 8.70 0.70
CA SER A 125 -4.78 9.41 0.60
C SER A 125 -3.71 8.63 -0.17
N SER A 126 -3.89 7.32 -0.35
CA SER A 126 -2.92 6.44 -1.00
C SER A 126 -3.19 6.13 -2.47
N VAL A 127 -4.26 6.68 -3.04
CA VAL A 127 -4.67 6.46 -4.45
C VAL A 127 -3.57 6.87 -5.44
N ARG A 128 -2.80 7.91 -5.10
CA ARG A 128 -1.69 8.40 -5.92
C ARG A 128 -0.43 8.45 -5.10
N ALA A 129 0.70 8.27 -5.77
CA ALA A 129 2.01 8.47 -5.15
C ALA A 129 2.14 9.93 -4.63
N PRO A 130 2.82 10.14 -3.50
CA PRO A 130 2.97 11.46 -2.89
C PRO A 130 3.77 12.40 -3.80
N ARG A 131 3.40 13.67 -3.90
CA ARG A 131 4.16 14.67 -4.69
C ARG A 131 5.01 15.58 -3.81
N THR A 132 4.73 15.60 -2.51
CA THR A 132 5.47 16.34 -1.50
C THR A 132 5.82 15.46 -0.31
N ASP A 133 6.84 15.86 0.45
CA ASP A 133 7.22 15.16 1.69
C ASP A 133 6.11 15.24 2.75
N SER A 134 5.31 16.33 2.74
CA SER A 134 4.13 16.44 3.59
C SER A 134 3.04 15.43 3.24
N ASP A 135 2.82 15.14 1.95
CA ASP A 135 1.86 14.12 1.54
C ASP A 135 2.28 12.74 2.05
N PHE A 136 3.56 12.40 1.86
CA PHE A 136 4.10 11.12 2.31
C PHE A 136 4.03 10.99 3.83
N LYS A 137 4.42 12.04 4.57
CA LYS A 137 4.30 12.08 6.03
C LYS A 137 2.86 11.88 6.50
N ALA A 138 1.89 12.54 5.85
CA ALA A 138 0.48 12.40 6.20
C ALA A 138 -0.05 10.98 5.94
N ILE A 139 0.47 10.27 4.93
CA ILE A 139 0.15 8.86 4.70
C ILE A 139 0.73 7.98 5.81
N LEU A 140 1.98 8.23 6.22
CA LEU A 140 2.61 7.51 7.34
C LEU A 140 1.89 7.74 8.67
N GLU A 141 1.49 8.98 8.97
CA GLU A 141 0.73 9.31 10.18
C GLU A 141 -0.62 8.59 10.22
N ARG A 142 -1.34 8.53 9.08
CA ARG A 142 -2.58 7.76 8.97
C ARG A 142 -2.36 6.26 9.10
N ALA A 143 -1.29 5.75 8.51
CA ALA A 143 -0.91 4.35 8.65
C ALA A 143 -0.59 4.00 10.11
N GLU A 144 0.12 4.86 10.83
CA GLU A 144 0.40 4.66 12.25
C GLU A 144 -0.87 4.74 13.10
N ALA A 145 -1.76 5.70 12.82
CA ALA A 145 -3.06 5.78 13.49
C ALA A 145 -3.91 4.51 13.26
N LEU A 146 -3.91 3.98 12.04
CA LEU A 146 -4.59 2.71 11.73
C LEU A 146 -3.95 1.53 12.46
N ARG A 147 -2.61 1.47 12.51
CA ARG A 147 -1.86 0.45 13.24
C ARG A 147 -2.19 0.48 14.73
N ALA A 148 -2.18 1.66 15.34
CA ALA A 148 -2.57 1.86 16.73
C ALA A 148 -4.02 1.44 16.97
N GLY A 149 -4.97 1.87 16.13
CA GLY A 149 -6.38 1.47 16.25
C GLY A 149 -6.58 -0.04 16.11
N LEU A 150 -5.84 -0.72 15.23
CA LEU A 150 -5.85 -2.18 15.11
C LEU A 150 -5.23 -2.86 16.33
N ALA A 151 -4.15 -2.30 16.87
CA ALA A 151 -3.52 -2.79 18.09
C ALA A 151 -4.47 -2.67 19.28
N ASP A 152 -5.13 -1.52 19.44
CA ASP A 152 -6.15 -1.30 20.47
C ASP A 152 -7.30 -2.30 20.33
N LEU A 153 -7.82 -2.56 19.13
CA LEU A 153 -8.83 -3.61 18.94
C LEU A 153 -8.34 -5.01 19.35
N SER A 154 -7.03 -5.27 19.29
CA SER A 154 -6.41 -6.54 19.66
C SER A 154 -6.02 -6.65 21.14
N ASP A 155 -5.74 -5.53 21.80
CA ASP A 155 -5.34 -5.46 23.21
C ASP A 155 -6.50 -5.15 24.17
N THR A 156 -7.59 -4.55 23.69
CA THR A 156 -8.69 -4.10 24.55
C THR A 156 -9.73 -5.20 24.85
N HIS A 157 -9.36 -6.25 25.59
CA HIS A 157 -10.26 -7.11 26.42
C HIS A 157 -10.42 -8.61 26.13
N TYR A 158 -9.40 -9.31 25.63
CA TYR A 158 -9.47 -10.78 25.55
C TYR A 158 -8.34 -11.43 26.36
N PRO A 159 -8.67 -12.33 27.31
CA PRO A 159 -7.67 -13.20 27.93
C PRO A 159 -6.80 -13.86 26.87
N GLN A 160 -5.50 -14.02 27.13
CA GLN A 160 -4.55 -14.56 26.16
C GLN A 160 -5.02 -15.90 25.55
N ALA A 161 -5.68 -16.74 26.34
CA ALA A 161 -6.29 -17.99 25.90
C ALA A 161 -7.35 -17.79 24.79
N VAL A 162 -8.18 -16.75 24.89
CA VAL A 162 -9.20 -16.40 23.88
C VAL A 162 -8.55 -15.94 22.59
N ARG A 163 -7.47 -15.14 22.67
CA ARG A 163 -6.72 -14.71 21.48
C ARG A 163 -6.09 -15.88 20.75
N GLN A 164 -5.48 -16.81 21.49
CA GLN A 164 -4.88 -18.02 20.92
C GLN A 164 -5.94 -18.91 20.26
N PHE A 165 -7.10 -19.08 20.90
CA PHE A 165 -8.21 -19.83 20.35
C PHE A 165 -8.76 -19.20 19.07
N LEU A 166 -9.07 -17.91 19.07
CA LEU A 166 -9.59 -17.19 17.89
C LEU A 166 -8.59 -17.14 16.73
N ARG A 167 -7.29 -17.06 17.02
CA ARG A 167 -6.24 -17.11 15.98
C ARG A 167 -6.12 -18.51 15.38
N ALA A 168 -6.20 -19.56 16.21
CA ALA A 168 -6.13 -20.94 15.74
C ALA A 168 -7.38 -21.34 14.93
N SER A 169 -8.56 -20.82 15.27
CA SER A 169 -9.80 -21.12 14.54
C SER A 169 -9.83 -20.56 13.12
N GLN A 170 -8.98 -19.58 12.81
CA GLN A 170 -8.83 -18.97 11.49
C GLN A 170 -7.91 -19.77 10.55
N GLN A 171 -7.20 -20.78 11.03
CA GLN A 171 -6.33 -21.62 10.19
C GLN A 171 -7.15 -22.62 9.37
N PRO A 172 -6.66 -23.13 8.22
CA PRO A 172 -7.38 -24.07 7.36
C PRO A 172 -7.85 -25.38 8.03
N GLY A 173 -7.26 -25.75 9.18
CA GLY A 173 -7.66 -26.89 10.00
C GLY A 173 -8.53 -26.55 11.23
N GLY A 174 -8.84 -25.27 11.45
CA GLY A 174 -9.53 -24.79 12.65
C GLY A 174 -8.67 -24.86 13.93
N ALA A 175 -9.30 -24.50 15.05
CA ALA A 175 -8.66 -24.57 16.36
C ALA A 175 -8.73 -26.01 16.89
N ALA A 176 -7.62 -26.50 17.44
CA ALA A 176 -7.65 -27.73 18.21
C ALA A 176 -8.61 -27.61 19.39
N LEU A 177 -9.42 -28.63 19.65
CA LEU A 177 -10.43 -28.61 20.73
C LEU A 177 -9.82 -28.31 22.11
N VAL A 178 -8.55 -28.66 22.32
CA VAL A 178 -7.78 -28.35 23.53
C VAL A 178 -7.65 -26.84 23.81
N LEU A 179 -7.76 -26.00 22.78
CA LEU A 179 -7.70 -24.54 22.92
C LEU A 179 -9.04 -23.95 23.40
N LEU A 180 -10.14 -24.72 23.35
CA LEU A 180 -11.43 -24.34 23.94
C LEU A 180 -11.41 -24.61 25.45
N THR A 181 -10.55 -23.87 26.16
CA THR A 181 -10.44 -23.95 27.61
C THR A 181 -11.70 -23.41 28.29
N LYS A 182 -11.88 -23.70 29.59
CA LYS A 182 -13.00 -23.21 30.38
C LYS A 182 -13.11 -21.67 30.34
N ASP A 183 -11.98 -20.98 30.38
CA ASP A 183 -11.91 -19.52 30.32
C ASP A 183 -12.38 -19.00 28.95
N VAL A 184 -12.01 -19.69 27.88
CA VAL A 184 -12.48 -19.38 26.52
C VAL A 184 -13.97 -19.64 26.38
N HIS A 185 -14.46 -20.77 26.90
CA HIS A 185 -15.89 -21.09 26.89
C HIS A 185 -16.71 -20.04 27.65
N GLN A 186 -16.34 -19.71 28.89
CA GLN A 186 -17.04 -18.70 29.69
C GLN A 186 -16.98 -17.31 29.06
N TRP A 187 -15.84 -16.97 28.45
CA TRP A 187 -15.68 -15.71 27.75
C TRP A 187 -16.57 -15.61 26.50
N LEU A 188 -16.73 -16.71 25.75
CA LEU A 188 -17.63 -16.80 24.59
C LEU A 188 -19.10 -16.80 25.01
N GLU A 189 -19.43 -17.53 26.06
CA GLU A 189 -20.78 -17.63 26.63
C GLU A 189 -21.27 -16.29 27.17
N SER A 190 -20.45 -15.61 27.98
CA SER A 190 -20.76 -14.28 28.53
C SER A 190 -20.98 -13.19 27.47
N ARG A 191 -20.62 -13.45 26.21
CA ARG A 191 -20.82 -12.55 25.08
C ARG A 191 -21.81 -13.07 24.04
N GLY A 192 -22.47 -14.20 24.29
CA GLY A 192 -23.44 -14.79 23.36
C GLY A 192 -22.83 -15.26 22.04
N LEU A 193 -21.54 -15.63 22.04
CA LEU A 193 -20.80 -16.03 20.84
C LEU A 193 -20.79 -17.55 20.61
N LEU A 194 -21.28 -18.36 21.57
CA LEU A 194 -21.27 -19.83 21.49
C LEU A 194 -22.00 -20.35 20.24
N ASP A 195 -23.17 -19.80 19.92
CA ASP A 195 -24.01 -20.26 18.80
C ASP A 195 -23.38 -20.00 17.41
N ARG A 196 -22.36 -19.14 17.37
CA ARG A 196 -21.68 -18.74 16.13
C ARG A 196 -20.45 -19.59 15.83
N ILE A 197 -19.93 -20.31 16.82
CA ILE A 197 -18.78 -21.19 16.64
C ILE A 197 -19.27 -22.61 16.33
N ARG A 198 -18.90 -23.12 15.17
CA ARG A 198 -19.24 -24.48 14.75
C ARG A 198 -18.03 -25.39 14.87
N LEU A 199 -18.19 -26.47 15.60
CA LEU A 199 -17.23 -27.56 15.60
C LEU A 199 -17.33 -28.30 14.26
N ARG A 200 -16.23 -28.35 13.51
CA ARG A 200 -16.13 -29.16 12.30
C ARG A 200 -15.26 -30.36 12.61
N TRP A 201 -15.79 -31.55 12.37
CA TRP A 201 -15.00 -32.77 12.46
C TRP A 201 -14.07 -32.82 11.25
N PHE A 202 -12.76 -32.76 11.49
CA PHE A 202 -11.77 -32.93 10.44
C PHE A 202 -11.38 -34.42 10.39
N GLU A 203 -12.00 -35.17 9.48
CA GLU A 203 -11.44 -36.45 9.05
C GLU A 203 -10.20 -36.14 8.23
N GLY A 204 -9.05 -36.08 8.91
CA GLY A 204 -7.78 -36.17 8.21
C GLY A 204 -7.83 -37.40 7.32
N THR A 205 -7.41 -37.25 6.07
CA THR A 205 -7.22 -38.36 5.13
C THR A 205 -6.21 -39.34 5.71
N GLY A 206 -6.72 -40.22 6.57
CA GLY A 206 -6.01 -41.32 7.18
C GLY A 206 -5.74 -42.32 6.08
N GLY A 207 -4.51 -42.29 5.59
CA GLY A 207 -3.94 -43.39 4.83
C GLY A 207 -4.26 -44.70 5.53
N ARG A 208 -4.80 -45.63 4.73
CA ARG A 208 -4.88 -47.06 5.03
C ARG A 208 -3.67 -47.54 5.83
N ARG A 209 -3.95 -48.27 6.91
CA ARG A 209 -3.34 -49.57 7.28
C ARG A 209 -4.05 -50.12 8.52
N PRO A 210 -4.06 -51.44 8.76
CA PRO A 210 -3.24 -52.49 8.14
C PRO A 210 -3.83 -53.06 6.85
#